data_AF-A0A841E1W6-F1
#
_entry.id   AF-A0A841E1W6-F1
#
_cell.length_a   1.000
_cell.length_b   1.000
_cell.length_c   1.000
_cell.angle_alpha   90.00
_cell.angle_beta   90.00
_cell.angle_gamma   90.00
#
_symmetry.space_group_name_H-M   'P 1'
#
loop_
_entity.id
_entity.type
_entity.pdbx_description
1 polymer ?
#
loop_
_entity_poly.entity_id
_entity_poly.type
_entity_poly.pdbx_seq_one_letter_code
_entity_poly.pdbx_strand_id
1 'polypeptide(L)'
;MTGALTATEPAAIGWELARLRRTYRPHGWTVWHGKATGQYWAAHTRAMVLLCGESEADLAAAINRFVPIPHPPVPAPRRPSLNLPRRPRPRRA
;
A
#
# COMPACT_ATOMS: atom_id res chain seq x y z
N MET A 1 -31.10 -22.22 18.86
CA MET A 1 -30.21 -22.77 17.80
C MET A 1 -28.98 -21.87 17.76
N THR A 2 -27.85 -22.40 18.22
CA THR A 2 -26.63 -21.68 18.59
C THR A 2 -25.74 -21.45 17.37
N GLY A 3 -25.24 -20.21 17.24
CA GLY A 3 -24.47 -19.70 16.10
C GLY A 3 -23.17 -20.47 15.83
N ALA A 4 -22.99 -20.84 14.57
CA ALA A 4 -21.81 -21.51 14.06
C ALA A 4 -20.90 -20.50 13.32
N LEU A 5 -19.66 -20.38 13.80
CA LEU A 5 -18.43 -20.20 13.01
C LEU A 5 -18.21 -18.87 12.25
N THR A 6 -18.08 -17.76 12.98
CA THR A 6 -17.40 -16.52 12.51
C THR A 6 -15.87 -16.59 12.64
N ALA A 7 -15.27 -17.79 12.53
CA ALA A 7 -13.81 -17.95 12.58
C ALA A 7 -13.14 -17.60 11.23
N THR A 8 -13.90 -17.58 10.14
CA THR A 8 -13.41 -17.32 8.77
C THR A 8 -13.26 -15.84 8.46
N GLU A 9 -14.15 -14.99 8.98
CA GLU A 9 -14.16 -13.53 8.75
C GLU A 9 -12.87 -12.80 9.13
N PRO A 10 -12.24 -13.01 10.30
CA PRO A 10 -11.03 -12.26 10.66
C PRO A 10 -9.83 -12.64 9.79
N ALA A 11 -9.72 -13.92 9.39
CA ALA A 11 -8.72 -14.35 8.44
C ALA A 11 -9.00 -13.79 7.04
N ALA A 12 -10.29 -13.67 6.68
CA ALA A 12 -10.71 -13.13 5.39
C ALA A 12 -10.30 -11.66 5.22
N ILE A 13 -10.69 -10.84 6.20
CA ILE A 13 -10.35 -9.42 6.26
C ILE A 13 -8.82 -9.22 6.26
N GLY A 14 -8.07 -10.11 6.91
CA GLY A 14 -6.62 -10.07 6.93
C GLY A 14 -5.98 -10.19 5.55
N TRP A 15 -6.42 -11.15 4.73
CA TRP A 15 -5.87 -11.33 3.37
C TRP A 15 -6.32 -10.22 2.42
N GLU A 16 -7.58 -9.77 2.50
CA GLU A 16 -8.14 -8.67 1.71
C GLU A 16 -7.35 -7.38 1.97
N LEU A 17 -7.14 -7.05 3.25
CA LEU A 17 -6.38 -5.88 3.64
C LEU A 17 -4.92 -5.96 3.19
N ALA A 18 -4.29 -7.12 3.30
CA ALA A 18 -2.91 -7.32 2.83
C ALA A 18 -2.80 -7.12 1.31
N ARG A 19 -3.79 -7.59 0.55
CA ARG A 19 -3.88 -7.41 -0.90
C ARG A 19 -4.02 -5.93 -1.27
N LEU A 20 -4.97 -5.21 -0.67
CA LEU A 20 -5.16 -3.77 -0.89
C LEU A 20 -3.88 -2.98 -0.61
N ARG A 21 -3.21 -3.26 0.52
CA ARG A 21 -1.94 -2.61 0.88
C ARG A 21 -0.86 -2.88 -0.17
N ARG A 22 -0.74 -4.12 -0.65
CA ARG A 22 0.25 -4.47 -1.68
C ARG A 22 0.00 -3.71 -2.98
N THR A 23 -1.27 -3.58 -3.38
CA THR A 23 -1.67 -2.88 -4.60
C THR A 23 -1.44 -1.38 -4.50
N TYR A 24 -1.88 -0.73 -3.42
CA TYR A 24 -1.98 0.73 -3.38
C TYR A 24 -0.85 1.45 -2.63
N ARG A 25 -0.07 0.75 -1.78
CA ARG A 25 1.09 1.34 -1.08
C ARG A 25 2.14 1.93 -2.02
N PRO A 26 2.51 1.31 -3.16
CA PRO A 26 3.44 1.91 -4.12
C PRO A 26 2.95 3.24 -4.70
N HIS A 27 1.64 3.46 -4.69
CA HIS A 27 0.98 4.68 -5.18
C HIS A 27 0.73 5.71 -4.07
N GLY A 28 1.34 5.55 -2.89
CA GLY A 28 1.24 6.54 -1.81
C GLY A 28 0.01 6.39 -0.90
N TRP A 29 -0.78 5.33 -1.06
CA TRP A 29 -1.93 5.07 -0.21
C TRP A 29 -1.56 4.30 1.06
N THR A 30 -2.16 4.70 2.17
CA THR A 30 -2.16 3.95 3.43
C THR A 30 -3.54 3.35 3.63
N VAL A 31 -3.64 2.03 3.75
CA VAL A 31 -4.91 1.31 3.84
C VAL A 31 -5.04 0.56 5.18
N TRP A 32 -6.21 0.63 5.81
CA TRP A 32 -6.52 -0.08 7.06
C TRP A 32 -7.98 -0.51 7.11
N HIS A 33 -8.29 -1.42 8.04
CA HIS A 33 -9.65 -1.84 8.34
C HIS A 33 -10.02 -1.36 9.75
N GLY A 34 -11.13 -0.63 9.86
CA GLY A 34 -11.65 -0.11 11.11
C GLY A 34 -12.46 -1.18 11.83
N LYS A 35 -11.83 -1.91 12.77
CA LYS A 35 -12.50 -3.01 13.51
C LYS A 35 -13.81 -2.57 14.20
N ALA A 36 -13.87 -1.33 14.69
CA ALA A 36 -15.05 -0.79 15.36
C ALA A 36 -16.19 -0.44 14.39
N THR A 37 -15.88 -0.05 13.16
CA THR A 37 -16.89 0.35 12.16
C THR A 37 -17.16 -0.72 11.11
N GLY A 38 -16.32 -1.75 11.02
CA GLY A 38 -16.39 -2.77 9.97
C GLY A 38 -15.99 -2.27 8.57
N GLN A 39 -15.44 -1.05 8.47
CA GLN A 39 -15.17 -0.40 7.20
C GLN A 39 -13.70 -0.49 6.80
N TYR A 40 -13.48 -0.51 5.51
CA TYR A 40 -12.17 -0.30 4.89
C TYR A 40 -11.90 1.20 4.72
N TRP A 41 -10.67 1.60 5.01
CA TRP A 41 -10.25 2.99 4.93
C TRP A 41 -8.94 3.13 4.15
N ALA A 42 -8.81 4.22 3.41
CA ALA A 42 -7.59 4.58 2.73
C ALA A 42 -7.29 6.07 2.82
N ALA A 43 -6.04 6.42 3.08
CA ALA A 43 -5.57 7.80 3.07
C ALA A 43 -4.43 7.99 2.07
N HIS A 44 -4.45 9.11 1.36
CA HIS A 44 -3.35 9.54 0.49
C HIS A 44 -2.83 10.90 0.95
N THR A 45 -1.69 10.91 1.64
CA THR A 45 -1.16 12.10 2.33
C THR A 45 -0.83 13.25 1.39
N ARG A 46 -0.25 12.96 0.21
CA ARG A 46 0.09 14.00 -0.78
C ARG A 46 -1.11 14.63 -1.47
N ALA A 47 -2.20 13.88 -1.59
CA ALA A 47 -3.45 14.36 -2.20
C ALA A 47 -4.40 14.94 -1.15
N MET A 48 -4.09 14.76 0.14
CA MET A 48 -4.97 15.12 1.25
C MET A 48 -6.36 14.49 1.15
N VAL A 49 -6.41 13.20 0.78
CA VAL A 49 -7.67 12.46 0.58
C VAL A 49 -7.80 11.37 1.63
N LEU A 50 -9.01 11.23 2.17
CA LEU A 50 -9.44 10.12 3.02
C LEU A 50 -10.69 9.48 2.40
N LEU A 51 -10.64 8.16 2.20
CA LEU A 51 -11.73 7.36 1.63
C LEU A 51 -12.14 6.27 2.61
N CYS A 52 -13.42 5.92 2.57
CA CYS A 52 -13.98 4.75 3.25
C CYS A 52 -14.79 3.91 2.25
N GLY A 53 -14.95 2.63 2.57
CA GLY A 53 -15.80 1.70 1.85
C GLY A 53 -16.26 0.57 2.77
N GLU A 54 -17.46 0.06 2.52
CA GLU A 54 -18.05 -1.05 3.29
C GLU A 54 -17.42 -2.40 2.93
N SER A 55 -16.69 -2.47 1.80
CA SER A 55 -16.02 -3.66 1.31
C SER A 55 -14.65 -3.35 0.69
N GLU A 56 -13.83 -4.40 0.49
CA GLU A 56 -12.58 -4.30 -0.27
C GLU A 56 -12.82 -3.67 -1.64
N ALA A 57 -13.87 -4.14 -2.33
CA ALA A 57 -14.20 -3.72 -3.70
C ALA A 57 -14.64 -2.26 -3.76
N ASP A 58 -15.45 -1.81 -2.80
CA ASP A 58 -15.91 -0.41 -2.75
C ASP A 58 -14.74 0.54 -2.52
N LEU A 59 -13.86 0.20 -1.58
CA LEU A 59 -12.68 1.01 -1.31
C LEU A 59 -11.74 1.03 -2.53
N ALA A 60 -11.51 -0.12 -3.17
CA ALA A 60 -10.70 -0.20 -4.39
C ALA A 60 -11.28 0.66 -5.53
N ALA A 61 -12.59 0.60 -5.74
CA ALA A 61 -13.28 1.43 -6.72
C ALA A 61 -13.14 2.92 -6.40
N ALA A 62 -13.27 3.31 -5.14
CA ALA A 62 -13.08 4.70 -4.70
C ALA A 62 -11.65 5.19 -4.92
N ILE A 63 -10.64 4.38 -4.58
CA ILE A 63 -9.22 4.71 -4.83
C ILE A 63 -8.95 4.87 -6.33
N ASN A 64 -9.47 3.95 -7.15
CA ASN A 64 -9.27 3.97 -8.60
C ASN A 64 -9.92 5.19 -9.28
N ARG A 65 -10.98 5.76 -8.68
CA ARG A 65 -11.58 7.02 -9.17
C ARG A 65 -10.71 8.25 -8.86
N PHE A 66 -9.94 8.21 -7.78
CA PHE A 66 -9.10 9.33 -7.36
C PHE A 66 -7.78 9.44 -8.12
N VAL A 67 -7.32 8.33 -8.73
CA VAL A 67 -6.14 8.30 -9.61
C VAL A 67 -6.36 7.24 -10.69
N PRO A 68 -6.48 7.60 -11.99
CA PRO A 68 -6.23 6.63 -13.05
C PRO A 68 -4.76 6.27 -12.95
N ILE A 69 -4.45 5.06 -12.47
CA ILE A 69 -3.09 4.57 -12.27
C ILE A 69 -2.29 4.79 -13.57
N PRO A 70 -1.29 5.70 -13.62
CA PRO A 70 -0.44 5.81 -14.79
C PRO A 70 0.60 4.68 -14.68
N HIS A 71 0.36 3.62 -15.45
CA HIS A 71 1.28 2.58 -15.93
C HIS A 71 2.19 1.87 -14.90
N PRO A 72 2.60 0.62 -15.17
CA PRO A 72 3.59 -0.06 -14.33
C PRO A 72 4.86 0.80 -14.20
N PRO A 73 5.56 0.75 -13.05
CA PRO A 73 6.85 1.42 -12.93
C PRO A 73 7.75 0.86 -14.03
N VAL A 74 8.07 1.70 -15.03
CA VAL A 74 9.16 1.42 -15.96
C VAL A 74 10.35 1.11 -15.06
N PRO A 75 10.98 -0.07 -15.15
CA PRO A 75 12.15 -0.35 -14.35
C PRO A 75 13.15 0.76 -14.63
N ALA A 76 13.47 1.54 -13.59
CA ALA A 76 14.46 2.60 -13.72
C ALA A 76 15.72 1.96 -14.33
N PRO A 77 16.28 2.52 -15.41
CA PRO A 77 17.52 2.00 -15.96
C PRO A 77 18.52 1.94 -14.82
N ARG A 78 19.05 0.74 -14.55
CA ARG A 78 20.12 0.54 -13.57
C ARG A 78 21.21 1.53 -13.95
N ARG A 79 21.34 2.62 -13.19
CA ARG A 79 22.48 3.51 -13.34
C ARG A 79 23.70 2.60 -13.18
N PRO A 80 24.58 2.49 -14.19
CA PRO A 80 25.84 1.80 -13.97
C PRO A 80 26.47 2.48 -12.76
N SER A 81 26.83 1.69 -11.76
CA SER A 81 27.57 2.18 -10.60
C SER A 81 28.73 3.00 -11.13
N LEU A 82 28.64 4.33 -10.99
CA LEU A 82 29.77 5.20 -11.20
C LEU A 82 30.80 4.72 -10.20
N ASN A 83 31.82 4.01 -10.68
CA ASN A 83 32.99 3.64 -9.91
C ASN A 83 33.63 4.94 -9.45
N LEU A 84 33.19 5.44 -8.29
CA LEU A 84 33.82 6.58 -7.65
C LEU A 84 35.25 6.15 -7.33
N PRO A 85 36.26 6.92 -7.75
CA PRO A 85 37.65 6.59 -7.44
C PRO A 85 37.80 6.47 -5.92
N ARG A 86 38.50 5.42 -5.49
CA ARG A 86 38.76 5.20 -4.06
C ARG A 86 39.48 6.43 -3.51
N ARG A 87 38.85 7.07 -2.52
CA ARG A 87 39.40 8.22 -1.79
C ARG A 87 40.82 7.88 -1.33
N PRO A 88 41.84 8.71 -1.64
CA PRO A 88 43.20 8.47 -1.14
C PRO A 88 43.19 8.49 0.39
N ARG A 89 43.74 7.43 1.01
CA ARG A 89 43.96 7.42 2.46
C ARG A 89 45.08 8.41 2.78
N PRO A 90 44.92 9.27 3.80
CA PRO A 90 46.01 10.09 4.28
C PRO A 90 47.12 9.19 4.84
N ARG A 91 48.33 9.37 4.31
CA ARG A 91 49.55 8.73 4.81
C ARG A 91 49.87 9.35 6.16
N ARG A 92 49.72 8.60 7.25
CA ARG A 92 50.23 9.04 8.55
C ARG A 92 51.77 9.06 8.47
N ALA A 93 52.35 10.21 8.85
CA ALA A 93 53.76 10.36 9.18
C ALA A 93 54.10 9.58 10.45
#